data_AF-C7CLP2-F1
#
_entry.id   AF-C7CLP2-F1
#
_cell.length_a   1.000
_cell.length_b   1.000
_cell.length_c   1.000
_cell.angle_alpha   90.00
_cell.angle_beta   90.00
_cell.angle_gamma   90.00
#
_symmetry.space_group_name_H-M   'P 1'
#
loop_
_entity.id
_entity.type
_entity.pdbx_description
1 polymer ?
#
loop_
_entity_poly.entity_id
_entity_poly.type
_entity_poly.pdbx_seq_one_letter_code
_entity_poly.pdbx_strand_id
1 'polypeptide(L)'
;MIHGGVTESGSHPSSSNPGGLVEAGLTETGLPADPPGVLDERPPAAPTAEPVTLAESLMSEAGWGPENFGVEGPNPPYLRIGGKLWVTLTEFEPCFASFRRDRGPFRSKVAIASHLAKYDAIMVDPLAFEECFGPGEGNQTVFPFGAWLEIRRVGFGGLELWGKRQGAVTLPLDALAVASAIWLRRKGSASRSGPT
;
A
#
# COMPACT_ATOMS: atom_id res chain seq x y z
N MET A 1 -40.59 -16.22 49.83
CA MET A 1 -41.70 -15.28 49.54
C MET A 1 -41.35 -14.64 48.20
N ILE A 2 -41.71 -15.25 47.08
CA ILE A 2 -42.96 -15.04 46.30
C ILE A 2 -43.33 -13.56 46.12
N HIS A 3 -43.08 -13.04 44.92
CA HIS A 3 -44.01 -12.37 43.99
C HIS A 3 -43.14 -11.79 42.86
N GLY A 4 -43.35 -12.01 41.55
CA GLY A 4 -44.51 -12.50 40.81
C GLY A 4 -44.95 -11.46 39.78
N GLY A 5 -44.95 -11.87 38.50
CA GLY A 5 -45.72 -11.28 37.38
C GLY A 5 -45.02 -10.17 36.58
N VAL A 6 -45.20 -9.99 35.26
CA VAL A 6 -45.97 -10.65 34.17
C VAL A 6 -45.60 -9.84 32.89
N THR A 7 -44.96 -10.44 31.88
CA THR A 7 -45.42 -10.71 30.48
C THR A 7 -46.23 -9.64 29.73
N GLU A 8 -45.79 -9.30 28.52
CA GLU A 8 -46.57 -9.09 27.26
C GLU A 8 -45.53 -8.94 26.12
N SER A 9 -45.35 -9.84 25.14
CA SER A 9 -46.18 -10.30 24.01
C SER A 9 -46.71 -9.20 23.08
N GLY A 10 -46.23 -9.23 21.83
CA GLY A 10 -46.80 -8.52 20.69
C GLY A 10 -46.27 -9.10 19.38
N SER A 11 -47.08 -9.96 18.73
CA SER A 11 -46.83 -10.56 17.42
C SER A 11 -47.92 -10.13 16.43
N HIS A 12 -47.50 -9.60 15.26
CA HIS A 12 -48.07 -9.67 13.88
C HIS A 12 -49.55 -9.19 13.64
N PRO A 13 -50.06 -8.92 12.40
CA PRO A 13 -49.66 -9.47 11.09
C PRO A 13 -49.85 -8.59 9.80
N SER A 14 -49.53 -9.20 8.65
CA SER A 14 -50.17 -9.13 7.32
C SER A 14 -50.24 -7.82 6.50
N SER A 15 -49.80 -7.87 5.23
CA SER A 15 -50.69 -8.28 4.12
C SER A 15 -49.95 -8.36 2.77
N SER A 16 -50.48 -9.19 1.88
CA SER A 16 -49.94 -9.61 0.59
C SER A 16 -50.81 -9.10 -0.58
N ASN A 17 -50.16 -8.94 -1.74
CA ASN A 17 -50.65 -9.30 -3.10
C ASN A 17 -51.70 -8.40 -3.81
N PRO A 18 -52.03 -8.61 -5.12
CA PRO A 18 -51.29 -8.11 -6.31
C PRO A 18 -52.27 -7.56 -7.40
N GLY A 19 -51.78 -7.22 -8.60
CA GLY A 19 -52.60 -6.92 -9.79
C GLY A 19 -52.10 -5.68 -10.54
N GLY A 20 -52.05 -5.60 -11.87
CA GLY A 20 -52.67 -6.42 -12.90
C GLY A 20 -52.04 -6.17 -14.27
N LEU A 21 -52.64 -6.85 -15.24
CA LEU A 21 -52.17 -7.29 -16.55
C LEU A 21 -52.55 -6.30 -17.68
N VAL A 22 -51.77 -6.31 -18.78
CA VAL A 22 -52.07 -5.99 -20.21
C VAL A 22 -52.51 -4.57 -20.63
N GLU A 23 -51.80 -3.90 -21.56
CA GLU A 23 -51.90 -3.93 -23.06
C GLU A 23 -53.23 -3.33 -23.55
N ALA A 24 -53.36 -2.46 -24.57
CA ALA A 24 -52.56 -1.96 -25.68
C ALA A 24 -53.23 -0.65 -26.18
N GLY A 25 -52.58 0.14 -27.05
CA GLY A 25 -53.29 1.19 -27.80
C GLY A 25 -52.40 2.27 -28.41
N LEU A 26 -51.92 2.01 -29.62
CA LEU A 26 -51.10 2.86 -30.49
C LEU A 26 -51.76 4.21 -30.83
N THR A 27 -50.95 5.26 -30.95
CA THR A 27 -50.95 6.09 -32.17
C THR A 27 -49.62 6.83 -32.35
N GLU A 28 -49.19 6.79 -33.59
CA GLU A 28 -47.93 7.14 -34.23
C GLU A 28 -47.82 8.65 -34.50
N THR A 29 -46.64 9.27 -34.27
CA THR A 29 -45.92 10.10 -35.26
C THR A 29 -44.62 10.71 -34.69
N GLY A 30 -43.49 10.54 -35.40
CA GLY A 30 -42.33 11.47 -35.35
C GLY A 30 -41.00 10.91 -34.83
N LEU A 31 -40.14 10.45 -35.75
CA LEU A 31 -38.68 10.31 -35.59
C LEU A 31 -38.00 11.68 -35.86
N PRO A 32 -36.76 11.99 -35.38
CA PRO A 32 -35.62 11.09 -35.36
C PRO A 32 -34.96 10.87 -33.99
N ALA A 33 -34.38 9.67 -33.88
CA ALA A 33 -33.60 9.21 -32.75
C ALA A 33 -32.31 10.02 -32.59
N ASP A 34 -32.16 10.71 -31.47
CA ASP A 34 -30.84 11.04 -30.92
C ASP A 34 -30.12 9.72 -30.60
N PRO A 35 -28.88 9.50 -31.06
CA PRO A 35 -28.10 8.38 -30.57
C PRO A 35 -27.88 8.57 -29.06
N PRO A 36 -28.09 7.54 -28.22
CA PRO A 36 -27.78 7.66 -26.81
C PRO A 36 -26.29 8.02 -26.69
N GLY A 37 -26.03 9.15 -26.03
CA GLY A 37 -24.70 9.64 -25.75
C GLY A 37 -23.81 8.50 -25.29
N VAL A 38 -22.71 8.37 -26.00
CA VAL A 38 -21.56 7.53 -25.66
C VAL A 38 -21.39 7.56 -24.15
N LEU A 39 -21.68 6.41 -23.51
CA LEU A 39 -21.27 6.18 -22.14
C LEU A 39 -19.78 6.54 -22.11
N ASP A 40 -19.43 7.52 -21.28
CA ASP A 40 -18.06 7.89 -20.98
C ASP A 40 -17.39 6.65 -20.38
N GLU A 41 -16.94 5.75 -21.25
CA GLU A 41 -16.23 4.54 -20.94
C GLU A 41 -14.82 4.98 -20.58
N ARG A 42 -14.71 5.66 -19.43
CA ARG A 42 -13.45 5.82 -18.73
C ARG A 42 -12.93 4.39 -18.59
N PRO A 43 -11.80 4.05 -19.24
CA PRO A 43 -11.28 2.70 -19.16
C PRO A 43 -11.14 2.35 -17.69
N PRO A 44 -11.52 1.12 -17.27
CA PRO A 44 -11.37 0.72 -15.88
C PRO A 44 -9.93 1.03 -15.47
N ALA A 45 -9.80 1.80 -14.39
CA ALA A 45 -8.49 2.12 -13.84
C ALA A 45 -7.71 0.81 -13.75
N ALA A 46 -6.54 0.76 -14.39
CA ALA A 46 -5.71 -0.44 -14.40
C ALA A 46 -5.63 -0.98 -12.97
N PRO A 47 -5.80 -2.30 -12.76
CA PRO A 47 -5.83 -2.86 -11.43
C PRO A 47 -4.57 -2.41 -10.70
N THR A 48 -4.74 -1.66 -9.61
CA THR A 48 -3.64 -1.30 -8.73
C THR A 48 -3.08 -2.61 -8.22
N ALA A 49 -1.84 -2.94 -8.61
CA ALA A 49 -1.18 -4.14 -8.14
C ALA A 49 -1.25 -4.22 -6.61
N GLU A 50 -1.48 -5.42 -6.09
CA GLU A 50 -1.58 -5.65 -4.64
C GLU A 50 -0.32 -5.11 -3.93
N PRO A 51 -0.47 -4.50 -2.74
CA PRO A 51 0.67 -4.10 -1.94
C PRO A 51 1.61 -5.27 -1.65
N VAL A 52 2.91 -5.01 -1.67
CA VAL A 52 3.96 -6.01 -1.36
C VAL A 52 4.81 -5.53 -0.21
N THR A 53 5.38 -6.44 0.56
CA THR A 53 6.38 -6.08 1.57
C THR A 53 7.68 -5.61 0.92
N LEU A 54 8.48 -4.84 1.66
CA LEU A 54 9.82 -4.45 1.21
C LEU A 54 10.68 -5.68 0.93
N ALA A 55 10.54 -6.74 1.72
CA ALA A 55 11.25 -8.00 1.49
C ALA A 55 10.88 -8.64 0.14
N GLU A 56 9.59 -8.83 -0.11
CA GLU A 56 9.08 -9.41 -1.37
C GLU A 56 9.50 -8.57 -2.58
N SER A 57 9.51 -7.24 -2.45
CA SER A 57 9.96 -6.36 -3.52
C SER A 57 11.44 -6.55 -3.89
N LEU A 58 12.30 -6.74 -2.89
CA LEU A 58 13.72 -6.98 -3.12
C LEU A 58 13.96 -8.36 -3.73
N MET A 59 13.19 -9.36 -3.31
CA MET A 59 13.28 -10.70 -3.88
C MET A 59 12.84 -10.71 -5.36
N SER A 60 11.65 -10.17 -5.63
CA SER A 60 11.06 -10.21 -6.97
C SER A 60 11.73 -9.26 -7.96
N GLU A 61 12.29 -8.13 -7.53
CA GLU A 61 12.76 -7.08 -8.43
C GLU A 61 14.27 -6.79 -8.36
N ALA A 62 14.93 -7.09 -7.24
CA ALA A 62 16.38 -6.94 -7.11
C ALA A 62 17.13 -8.27 -7.22
N GLY A 63 16.41 -9.38 -7.39
CA GLY A 63 16.97 -10.72 -7.53
C GLY A 63 17.58 -11.26 -6.24
N TRP A 64 17.11 -10.77 -5.09
CA TRP A 64 17.55 -11.28 -3.79
C TRP A 64 16.85 -12.61 -3.48
N GLY A 65 17.58 -13.54 -2.88
CA GLY A 65 17.02 -14.75 -2.27
C GLY A 65 16.76 -14.54 -0.77
N PRO A 66 16.02 -15.46 -0.11
CA PRO A 66 15.83 -15.45 1.34
C PRO A 66 17.15 -15.38 2.13
N GLU A 67 18.22 -15.98 1.61
CA GLU A 67 19.56 -15.97 2.20
C GLU A 67 20.23 -14.59 2.25
N ASN A 68 19.68 -13.59 1.54
CA ASN A 68 20.21 -12.24 1.58
C ASN A 68 19.77 -11.46 2.84
N PHE A 69 18.78 -11.98 3.57
CA PHE A 69 18.17 -11.34 4.72
C PHE A 69 18.66 -11.94 6.03
N GLY A 70 18.62 -11.14 7.10
CA GLY A 70 18.80 -11.64 8.46
C GLY A 70 17.55 -12.39 8.90
N VAL A 71 17.75 -13.48 9.64
CA VAL A 71 16.67 -14.29 10.22
C VAL A 71 16.68 -14.29 11.74
N GLU A 72 17.71 -13.70 12.34
CA GLU A 72 17.89 -13.62 13.78
C GLU A 72 17.04 -12.47 14.33
N GLY A 73 15.90 -12.81 14.95
CA GLY A 73 15.00 -11.85 15.59
C GLY A 73 13.55 -12.33 15.56
N PRO A 74 12.63 -11.62 16.24
CA PRO A 74 11.25 -12.04 16.35
C PRO A 74 10.45 -11.90 15.05
N ASN A 75 10.81 -10.97 14.14
CA ASN A 75 10.04 -10.69 12.93
C ASN A 75 10.90 -10.57 11.67
N PRO A 76 11.58 -11.66 11.27
CA PRO A 76 12.29 -11.69 9.99
C PRO A 76 11.33 -11.49 8.80
N PRO A 77 11.82 -11.09 7.62
CA PRO A 77 13.24 -10.94 7.27
C PRO A 77 13.81 -9.53 7.53
N TYR A 78 15.09 -9.49 7.91
CA TYR A 78 15.82 -8.25 8.22
C TYR A 78 16.78 -7.83 7.09
N LEU A 79 16.93 -6.51 6.91
CA LEU A 79 17.89 -5.88 6.01
C LEU A 79 18.97 -5.15 6.81
N ARG A 80 20.12 -4.91 6.19
CA ARG A 80 21.06 -3.89 6.69
C ARG A 80 20.86 -2.60 5.94
N ILE A 81 20.89 -1.48 6.65
CA ILE A 81 21.02 -0.18 6.04
C ILE A 81 22.51 0.15 5.95
N GLY A 82 22.97 0.48 4.75
CA GLY A 82 24.34 0.92 4.51
C GLY A 82 24.36 2.05 3.51
N GLY A 83 25.53 2.31 2.94
CA GLY A 83 25.62 3.18 1.78
C GLY A 83 26.44 2.61 0.64
N LYS A 84 26.20 3.18 -0.54
CA LYS A 84 26.75 2.75 -1.82
C LYS A 84 27.35 3.98 -2.50
N LEU A 85 28.58 3.85 -2.97
CA LEU A 85 29.22 4.85 -3.82
C LEU A 85 28.68 4.72 -5.24
N TRP A 86 28.41 5.86 -5.86
CA TRP A 86 28.14 5.94 -7.29
C TRP A 86 29.40 5.59 -8.09
N VAL A 87 29.20 5.22 -9.35
CA VAL A 87 30.29 4.87 -10.29
C VAL A 87 31.28 6.03 -10.45
N THR A 88 30.83 7.27 -10.23
CA THR A 88 31.65 8.48 -10.24
C THR A 88 32.57 8.63 -9.01
N LEU A 89 32.44 7.76 -7.99
CA LEU A 89 33.18 7.75 -6.70
C LEU A 89 33.06 9.04 -5.85
N THR A 90 32.33 10.06 -6.33
CA THR A 90 32.13 11.34 -5.64
C THR A 90 30.80 11.43 -4.90
N GLU A 91 29.84 10.58 -5.26
CA GLU A 91 28.48 10.60 -4.71
C GLU A 91 28.22 9.32 -3.92
N PHE A 92 27.61 9.47 -2.75
CA PHE A 92 27.26 8.39 -1.85
C PHE A 92 25.74 8.42 -1.63
N GLU A 93 25.08 7.27 -1.69
CA GLU A 93 23.64 7.16 -1.45
C GLU A 93 23.33 6.04 -0.44
N PRO A 94 22.23 6.15 0.32
CA PRO A 94 21.78 5.07 1.19
C PRO A 94 21.35 3.85 0.37
N CYS A 95 21.69 2.67 0.85
CA CYS A 95 21.38 1.40 0.20
C CYS A 95 20.88 0.34 1.19
N PHE A 96 19.98 -0.53 0.73
CA PHE A 96 19.75 -1.82 1.34
C PHE A 96 20.98 -2.70 1.08
N ALA A 97 21.51 -3.29 2.13
CA ALA A 97 22.67 -4.18 2.09
C ALA A 97 22.27 -5.57 2.59
N SER A 98 22.75 -6.59 1.90
CA SER A 98 22.53 -7.98 2.29
C SER A 98 23.29 -8.33 3.57
N PHE A 99 22.71 -9.22 4.40
CA PHE A 99 23.40 -9.82 5.55
C PHE A 99 24.51 -10.77 5.10
N ARG A 100 24.35 -11.40 3.93
CA ARG A 100 25.39 -12.18 3.30
C ARG A 100 26.39 -11.25 2.63
N ARG A 101 27.61 -11.21 3.16
CA ARG A 101 28.75 -10.63 2.42
C ARG A 101 29.13 -11.62 1.34
N ASP A 102 28.88 -11.26 0.09
CA ASP A 102 29.14 -12.20 -0.99
C ASP A 102 30.56 -12.13 -1.53
N ARG A 103 31.10 -13.32 -1.84
CA ARG A 103 32.29 -13.55 -2.68
C ARG A 103 31.87 -13.93 -4.13
N GLY A 104 30.58 -13.84 -4.47
CA GLY A 104 30.02 -14.17 -5.79
C GLY A 104 29.44 -12.99 -6.60
N PRO A 105 28.79 -13.25 -7.75
CA PRO A 105 28.33 -12.22 -8.72
C PRO A 105 27.02 -11.50 -8.35
N PHE A 106 26.46 -11.70 -7.15
CA PHE A 106 25.15 -11.15 -6.77
C PHE A 106 25.21 -9.68 -6.31
N ARG A 107 24.09 -8.94 -6.50
CA ARG A 107 23.96 -7.54 -6.07
C ARG A 107 23.75 -7.44 -4.56
N SER A 108 24.85 -7.43 -3.81
CA SER A 108 24.83 -7.28 -2.33
C SER A 108 24.31 -5.93 -1.81
N LYS A 109 24.18 -4.92 -2.69
CA LYS A 109 23.67 -3.58 -2.36
C LYS A 109 22.67 -3.09 -3.39
N VAL A 110 21.52 -2.63 -2.91
CA VAL A 110 20.42 -2.04 -3.69
C VAL A 110 20.22 -0.60 -3.22
N ALA A 111 20.31 0.36 -4.14
CA ALA A 111 20.09 1.77 -3.84
C ALA A 111 18.65 2.00 -3.38
N ILE A 112 18.44 2.62 -2.20
CA ILE A 112 17.09 2.83 -1.66
C ILE A 112 16.29 3.72 -2.60
N ALA A 113 16.87 4.83 -3.05
CA ALA A 113 16.21 5.78 -3.94
C ALA A 113 15.75 5.12 -5.25
N SER A 114 16.65 4.38 -5.90
CA SER A 114 16.33 3.71 -7.18
C SER A 114 15.27 2.61 -7.01
N HIS A 115 15.29 1.88 -5.90
CA HIS A 115 14.31 0.82 -5.63
C HIS A 115 12.93 1.42 -5.32
N LEU A 116 12.88 2.39 -4.42
CA LEU A 116 11.63 3.04 -4.01
C LEU A 116 10.99 3.89 -5.11
N ALA A 117 11.75 4.33 -6.12
CA ALA A 117 11.21 5.09 -7.26
C ALA A 117 10.11 4.36 -8.04
N LYS A 118 9.98 3.04 -7.90
CA LYS A 118 8.94 2.22 -8.53
C LYS A 118 7.58 2.26 -7.78
N TYR A 119 7.59 2.76 -6.56
CA TYR A 119 6.45 2.80 -5.64
C TYR A 119 5.97 4.23 -5.44
N ASP A 120 4.68 4.41 -5.22
CA ASP A 120 4.09 5.72 -4.96
C ASP A 120 3.95 6.00 -3.47
N ALA A 121 3.70 4.95 -2.68
CA ALA A 121 3.46 5.04 -1.26
C ALA A 121 4.10 3.90 -0.48
N ILE A 122 4.38 4.20 0.79
CA ILE A 122 4.88 3.28 1.80
C ILE A 122 3.92 3.28 2.99
N MET A 123 3.75 2.14 3.64
CA MET A 123 3.05 2.00 4.91
C MET A 123 3.98 1.27 5.87
N VAL A 124 4.01 1.75 7.11
CA VAL A 124 4.91 1.26 8.16
C VAL A 124 4.06 0.67 9.27
N ASP A 125 4.32 -0.58 9.62
CA ASP A 125 3.76 -1.22 10.81
C ASP A 125 4.49 -0.70 12.08
N PRO A 126 3.79 -0.45 13.20
CA PRO A 126 4.41 0.01 14.44
C PRO A 126 5.58 -0.86 14.92
N LEU A 127 5.53 -2.16 14.60
CA LEU A 127 6.58 -3.11 14.94
C LEU A 127 7.97 -2.70 14.43
N ALA A 128 8.04 -2.07 13.25
CA ALA A 128 9.31 -1.61 12.69
C ALA A 128 10.04 -0.63 13.63
N PHE A 129 9.29 0.18 14.38
CA PHE A 129 9.86 1.12 15.34
C PHE A 129 10.15 0.44 16.67
N GLU A 130 9.26 -0.43 17.15
CA GLU A 130 9.48 -1.12 18.42
C GLU A 130 10.75 -1.97 18.41
N GLU A 131 11.05 -2.62 17.28
CA GLU A 131 12.28 -3.40 17.13
C GLU A 131 13.54 -2.55 17.01
N CYS A 132 13.48 -1.43 16.29
CA CYS A 132 14.66 -0.61 16.02
C CYS A 132 14.98 0.38 17.14
N PHE A 133 13.97 0.91 17.82
CA PHE A 133 14.10 2.02 18.77
C PHE A 133 13.64 1.67 20.19
N GLY A 134 12.96 0.53 20.35
CA GLY A 134 12.59 -0.03 21.65
C GLY A 134 11.08 0.02 21.96
N PRO A 135 10.66 -0.63 23.07
CA PRO A 135 9.25 -0.76 23.41
C PRO A 135 8.57 0.60 23.58
N GLY A 136 7.37 0.74 23.01
CA GLY A 136 6.56 1.96 23.11
C GLY A 136 6.82 2.99 22.01
N GLU A 137 7.83 2.82 21.16
CA GLU A 137 8.09 3.71 20.00
C GLU A 137 7.08 3.49 18.85
N GLY A 138 6.39 2.35 18.82
CA GLY A 138 5.34 2.00 17.86
C GLY A 138 3.99 2.68 18.09
N ASN A 139 3.97 3.97 18.44
CA ASN A 139 2.74 4.69 18.74
C ASN A 139 2.47 5.88 17.79
N GLN A 140 1.19 6.27 17.66
CA GLN A 140 0.74 7.30 16.72
C GLN A 140 1.27 8.72 17.00
N THR A 141 1.84 8.98 18.18
CA THR A 141 2.48 10.28 18.49
C THR A 141 3.88 10.39 17.90
N VAL A 142 4.54 9.25 17.64
CA VAL A 142 5.89 9.17 17.08
C VAL A 142 5.83 9.17 15.55
N PHE A 143 4.97 8.33 14.98
CA PHE A 143 4.84 8.18 13.53
C PHE A 143 3.43 7.72 13.15
N PRO A 144 2.89 8.13 11.98
CA PRO A 144 1.55 7.72 11.57
C PRO A 144 1.51 6.31 10.98
N PHE A 145 1.64 5.31 11.86
CA PHE A 145 1.63 3.90 11.49
C PHE A 145 0.31 3.46 10.86
N GLY A 146 0.38 2.47 9.96
CA GLY A 146 -0.79 1.92 9.24
C GLY A 146 -1.39 2.87 8.19
N ALA A 147 -0.84 4.07 8.01
CA ALA A 147 -1.23 4.98 6.95
C ALA A 147 -0.36 4.79 5.70
N TRP A 148 -0.97 4.89 4.51
CA TRP A 148 -0.24 5.02 3.26
C TRP A 148 0.29 6.44 3.09
N LEU A 149 1.60 6.57 3.02
CA LEU A 149 2.31 7.85 2.92
C LEU A 149 3.04 7.91 1.57
N GLU A 150 2.87 9.03 0.87
CA GLU A 150 3.50 9.24 -0.44
C GLU A 150 5.01 9.43 -0.28
N ILE A 151 5.79 8.73 -1.11
CA ILE A 151 7.25 8.81 -1.07
C ILE A 151 7.70 10.08 -1.81
N ARG A 152 8.39 10.99 -1.11
CA ARG A 152 8.84 12.27 -1.68
C ARG A 152 10.32 12.28 -2.00
N ARG A 153 11.17 11.91 -1.04
CA ARG A 153 12.63 11.96 -1.20
C ARG A 153 13.31 10.96 -0.30
N VAL A 154 14.40 10.37 -0.80
CA VAL A 154 15.31 9.52 -0.02
C VAL A 154 16.60 10.29 0.26
N GLY A 155 17.04 10.31 1.51
CA GLY A 155 18.35 10.86 1.90
C GLY A 155 18.92 10.15 3.12
N PHE A 156 20.13 10.52 3.52
CA PHE A 156 20.77 9.96 4.73
C PHE A 156 20.06 10.34 6.03
N GLY A 157 19.33 11.46 6.05
CA GLY A 157 18.51 11.86 7.19
C GLY A 157 17.20 11.07 7.32
N GLY A 158 16.85 10.22 6.34
CA GLY A 158 15.59 9.50 6.32
C GLY A 158 14.87 9.55 4.97
N LEU A 159 13.69 8.97 4.96
CA LEU A 159 12.74 9.01 3.86
C LEU A 159 11.72 10.12 4.16
N GLU A 160 11.69 11.17 3.34
CA GLU A 160 10.68 12.22 3.41
C GLU A 160 9.38 11.69 2.80
N LEU A 161 8.32 11.75 3.59
CA LEU A 161 7.01 11.19 3.30
C LEU A 161 5.91 12.24 3.48
N TRP A 162 4.80 12.04 2.77
CA TRP A 162 3.64 12.91 2.86
C TRP A 162 2.34 12.12 3.07
N GLY A 163 1.65 12.39 4.16
CA GLY A 163 0.30 11.89 4.42
C GLY A 163 -0.76 12.97 4.21
N LYS A 164 -1.88 12.65 3.55
CA LYS A 164 -2.96 13.63 3.32
C LYS A 164 -3.52 14.23 4.62
N ARG A 165 -3.57 13.44 5.70
CA ARG A 165 -4.08 13.87 7.01
C ARG A 165 -2.97 14.26 7.98
N GLN A 166 -1.76 13.76 7.74
CA GLN A 166 -0.63 13.85 8.66
C GLN A 166 0.37 14.93 8.28
N GLY A 167 0.35 15.37 7.03
CA GLY A 167 1.34 16.30 6.49
C GLY A 167 2.69 15.62 6.22
N ALA A 168 3.76 16.41 6.26
CA ALA A 168 5.11 15.95 6.02
C ALA A 168 5.65 15.21 7.26
N VAL A 169 6.16 14.00 7.04
CA VAL A 169 6.80 13.19 8.09
C VAL A 169 8.10 12.60 7.55
N THR A 170 9.06 12.34 8.43
CA THR A 170 10.33 11.71 8.05
C THR A 170 10.41 10.34 8.69
N LEU A 171 10.59 9.30 7.88
CA LEU A 171 10.83 7.94 8.34
C LEU A 171 12.34 7.71 8.48
N PRO A 172 12.86 7.41 9.68
CA PRO A 172 14.27 7.03 9.85
C PRO A 172 14.61 5.81 9.00
N LEU A 173 15.81 5.78 8.40
CA LEU A 173 16.21 4.67 7.53
C LEU A 173 16.29 3.34 8.28
N ASP A 174 16.67 3.37 9.55
CA ASP A 174 16.83 2.16 10.38
C ASP A 174 15.52 1.37 10.49
N ALA A 175 14.37 2.05 10.52
CA ALA A 175 13.06 1.38 10.54
C ALA A 175 12.82 0.50 9.29
N LEU A 176 13.48 0.82 8.16
CA LEU A 176 13.40 0.00 6.96
C LEU A 176 14.14 -1.35 7.12
N ALA A 177 14.93 -1.54 8.17
CA ALA A 177 15.64 -2.79 8.44
C ALA A 177 14.68 -3.95 8.72
N VAL A 178 13.50 -3.70 9.27
CA VAL A 178 12.46 -4.72 9.52
C VAL A 178 11.58 -4.87 8.27
N ALA A 179 12.09 -5.56 7.25
CA ALA A 179 11.49 -5.51 5.91
C ALA A 179 10.12 -6.22 5.78
N SER A 180 9.79 -7.09 6.72
CA SER A 180 8.45 -7.67 6.91
C SER A 180 7.41 -6.62 7.30
N ALA A 181 7.81 -5.60 8.05
CA ALA A 181 6.95 -4.57 8.64
C ALA A 181 6.75 -3.34 7.73
N ILE A 182 7.33 -3.37 6.53
CA ILE A 182 7.27 -2.27 5.56
C ILE A 182 6.50 -2.73 4.33
N TRP A 183 5.44 -2.01 4.00
CA TRP A 183 4.58 -2.29 2.85
C TRP A 183 4.74 -1.22 1.79
N LEU A 184 4.76 -1.62 0.54
CA LEU A 184 4.96 -0.78 -0.62
C LEU A 184 3.79 -0.92 -1.59
N ARG A 185 3.31 0.23 -2.09
CA ARG A 185 2.28 0.27 -3.12
C ARG A 185 2.89 0.76 -4.42
N ARG A 186 2.64 0.03 -5.52
CA ARG A 186 3.17 0.38 -6.83
C ARG A 186 2.52 1.66 -7.35
N LYS A 187 3.30 2.43 -8.11
CA LYS A 187 2.74 3.50 -8.95
C LYS A 187 1.71 2.88 -9.88
N GLY A 188 0.47 3.36 -9.82
CA GLY A 188 -0.55 3.00 -10.80
C GLY A 188 0.01 3.27 -12.19
N SER A 189 -0.05 2.29 -13.08
CA SER A 189 0.33 2.48 -14.47
C SER A 189 -0.70 3.42 -15.09
N ALA A 190 -0.46 4.73 -15.05
CA ALA A 190 -1.25 5.65 -15.84
C ALA A 190 -1.06 5.26 -17.31
N SER A 191 -2.17 4.94 -17.99
CA SER A 191 -2.19 4.86 -19.44
C SER A 191 -1.67 6.20 -19.96
N ARG A 192 -0.54 6.18 -20.66
CA ARG A 192 0.02 7.35 -21.31
C ARG A 192 -0.89 7.69 -22.49
N SER A 193 -1.96 8.43 -22.26
CA SER A 193 -2.68 9.12 -23.33
C SER A 193 -1.72 10.14 -23.93
N GLY A 194 -1.22 9.85 -25.14
CA GLY A 194 -0.40 10.76 -25.92
C GLY A 194 -1.19 12.01 -26.32
N PRO A 195 -0.50 13.12 -26.63
CA PRO A 195 -1.16 14.31 -27.12
C PRO A 195 -1.74 14.06 -28.51
N THR A 196 -2.99 14.48 -28.70
CA THR A 196 -3.74 14.48 -29.97
C THR A 196 -3.12 15.43 -30.98
#